data_AF-A0A497I8J5-F1
#
_entry.id   AF-A0A497I8J5-F1
#
_cell.length_a   1.000
_cell.length_b   1.000
_cell.length_c   1.000
_cell.angle_alpha   90.00
_cell.angle_beta   90.00
_cell.angle_gamma   90.00
#
_symmetry.space_group_name_H-M   'P 1'
#
loop_
_entity.id
_entity.type
_entity.pdbx_description
1 polymer ?
#
loop_
_entity_poly.entity_id
_entity_poly.type
_entity_poly.pdbx_seq_one_letter_code
_entity_poly.pdbx_strand_id
1 'polypeptide(L)' 'DEKGSYIITDKVHHIPTNKTVARNPVGAGDVYNAGFIYGIIRGYNAIKSAKLATKAALFYIRHRKQTFPKNL' A
#
# COMPACT_ATOMS: atom_id res chain seq x y z
N ASP A 1 -1.95 -2.53 7.15
CA ASP A 1 -1.11 -2.70 8.35
C ASP A 1 -0.32 -1.41 8.58
N GLU A 2 -0.21 -0.94 9.81
CA GLU A 2 0.54 0.29 10.17
C GLU A 2 2.06 0.12 10.00
N LYS A 3 2.54 -1.13 9.86
CA LYS A 3 3.95 -1.46 9.69
C LYS A 3 4.49 -1.23 8.27
N GLY A 4 3.63 -0.99 7.28
CA GLY A 4 4.05 -0.79 5.89
C GLY A 4 4.28 -2.11 5.16
N SER A 5 5.39 -2.20 4.41
CA SER A 5 5.74 -3.41 3.63
C SER A 5 7.24 -3.68 3.68
N TYR A 6 7.63 -4.92 3.37
CA TYR A 6 9.02 -5.33 3.20
C TYR A 6 9.24 -5.82 1.78
N ILE A 7 10.32 -5.37 1.16
CA ILE A 7 10.77 -5.84 -0.15
C ILE A 7 12.04 -6.67 0.07
N ILE A 8 12.01 -7.92 -0.38
CA ILE A 8 13.13 -8.85 -0.23
C ILE A 8 13.80 -9.01 -1.59
N THR A 9 15.06 -8.60 -1.68
CA THR A 9 15.98 -8.87 -2.79
C THR A 9 17.17 -9.67 -2.25
N ASP A 10 18.40 -9.36 -2.68
CA ASP A 10 19.63 -9.66 -1.94
C ASP A 10 19.63 -9.07 -0.51
N LYS A 11 18.81 -8.05 -0.26
CA LYS A 11 18.66 -7.36 1.04
C LYS A 11 17.19 -7.22 1.39
N VAL A 12 16.92 -7.03 2.67
CA VAL A 12 15.58 -6.70 3.16
C VAL A 12 15.44 -5.19 3.24
N HIS A 13 14.47 -4.65 2.53
CA HIS A 13 14.15 -3.23 2.54
C HIS A 13 12.80 -2.99 3.19
N HIS A 14 12.80 -2.27 4.31
CA HIS A 14 11.56 -1.81 4.94
C HIS A 14 11.04 -0.56 4.24
N ILE A 15 9.78 -0.60 3.80
CA ILE A 15 9.07 0.53 3.22
C ILE A 15 8.02 0.99 4.25
N PRO A 16 8.31 2.06 5.01
CA PRO A 16 7.40 2.54 6.02
C PRO A 16 6.14 3.11 5.38
N THR A 17 5.06 3.09 6.15
CA THR A 17 3.79 3.72 5.79
C THR A 17 3.42 4.77 6.83
N ASN A 18 2.66 5.77 6.43
CA ASN A 18 2.11 6.73 7.38
C ASN A 18 0.93 6.10 8.11
N LYS A 19 0.81 6.34 9.42
CA LYS A 19 -0.41 6.01 10.15
C LYS A 19 -1.60 6.71 9.49
N THR A 20 -2.67 5.96 9.27
CA THR A 20 -3.92 6.49 8.73
C THR A 20 -5.06 5.84 9.48
N VAL A 21 -6.13 6.60 9.74
CA VAL A 21 -7.38 6.01 10.25
C VAL A 21 -7.92 5.09 9.17
N ALA A 22 -7.74 3.78 9.36
CA ALA A 22 -8.19 2.77 8.41
C ALA A 22 -9.72 2.66 8.49
N ARG A 23 -10.43 3.26 7.53
CA ARG A 23 -11.90 3.19 7.44
C ARG A 23 -12.39 1.83 6.97
N ASN A 24 -11.74 1.31 5.93
CA ASN A 24 -11.97 -0.01 5.38
C ASN A 24 -10.73 -0.44 4.57
N PRO A 25 -9.92 -1.38 5.09
CA PRO A 25 -8.69 -1.81 4.43
C PRO A 25 -8.87 -2.92 3.39
N VAL A 26 -10.07 -3.47 3.19
CA VAL A 26 -10.28 -4.57 2.23
C VAL A 26 -9.82 -4.15 0.82
N GLY A 27 -9.09 -4.98 0.10
CA GLY A 27 -8.59 -4.65 -1.24
C GLY A 27 -7.42 -3.65 -1.28
N ALA A 28 -6.94 -3.15 -0.13
CA ALA A 28 -5.73 -2.33 -0.10
C ALA A 28 -4.49 -3.08 -0.60
N GLY A 29 -4.45 -4.42 -0.43
CA GLY A 29 -3.43 -5.29 -1.02
C GLY A 29 -3.49 -5.32 -2.55
N ASP A 30 -4.69 -5.38 -3.13
CA ASP A 30 -4.85 -5.36 -4.59
C ASP A 30 -4.39 -4.03 -5.18
N VAL A 31 -4.74 -2.92 -4.53
CA VAL A 31 -4.28 -1.58 -4.92
C VAL A 31 -2.76 -1.46 -4.77
N TYR A 32 -2.18 -2.04 -3.72
CA TYR A 32 -0.73 -2.10 -3.56
C TYR A 32 -0.09 -2.85 -4.74
N ASN A 33 -0.58 -4.05 -5.05
CA ASN A 33 -0.08 -4.87 -6.16
C ASN A 33 -0.18 -4.11 -7.50
N ALA A 34 -1.33 -3.50 -7.77
CA ALA A 34 -1.54 -2.70 -8.98
C ALA A 34 -0.55 -1.52 -9.06
N GLY A 35 -0.35 -0.78 -7.97
CA GLY A 35 0.61 0.32 -7.89
C GLY A 35 2.05 -0.13 -8.06
N PHE A 36 2.41 -1.29 -7.51
CA PHE A 36 3.74 -1.86 -7.64
C PHE A 36 4.02 -2.28 -9.08
N ILE A 37 3.11 -3.06 -9.68
CA ILE A 37 3.19 -3.51 -11.08
C ILE A 37 3.27 -2.31 -12.02
N TYR A 38 2.43 -1.29 -11.82
CA TYR A 38 2.49 -0.06 -12.59
C TYR A 38 3.88 0.59 -12.51
N GLY A 39 4.46 0.68 -11.31
CA GLY A 39 5.82 1.20 -11.13
C GLY A 39 6.86 0.43 -11.95
N ILE A 40 6.79 -0.90 -11.93
CA ILE A 40 7.69 -1.76 -12.72
C ILE A 40 7.52 -1.51 -14.22
N ILE A 41 6.28 -1.47 -14.73
CA ILE A 41 5.97 -1.18 -16.15
C ILE A 41 6.54 0.18 -16.58
N ARG A 42 6.55 1.17 -15.68
CA ARG A 42 7.12 2.51 -15.92
C ARG A 42 8.65 2.57 -15.79
N GLY A 43 9.32 1.44 -15.60
CA GLY A 43 10.77 1.36 -15.46
C GLY A 43 11.28 1.81 -14.09
N TYR A 44 10.44 1.85 -13.06
CA TYR A 44 10.90 2.15 -11.70
C TYR A 44 11.50 0.91 -11.05
N ASN A 45 12.52 1.12 -10.20
CA ASN A 45 13.07 0.05 -9.38
C ASN A 45 12.07 -0.40 -8.30
N ALA A 46 12.29 -1.59 -7.74
CA ALA A 46 11.39 -2.21 -6.76
C ALA A 46 11.08 -1.29 -5.56
N ILE A 47 12.08 -0.56 -5.05
CA ILE A 47 11.91 0.35 -3.91
C ILE A 47 11.00 1.54 -4.27
N LYS A 48 11.20 2.14 -5.45
CA LYS A 48 10.37 3.25 -5.93
C LYS A 48 8.94 2.77 -6.24
N SER A 49 8.80 1.58 -6.81
CA SER A 49 7.51 0.92 -7.07
C SER A 49 6.76 0.64 -5.75
N ALA A 50 7.44 0.12 -4.73
CA ALA A 50 6.86 -0.11 -3.41
C ALA A 50 6.42 1.18 -2.72
N LYS A 51 7.21 2.26 -2.81
CA LYS A 51 6.81 3.58 -2.28
C LYS A 51 5.56 4.12 -2.98
N LEU A 52 5.44 3.91 -4.30
CA LEU A 52 4.25 4.28 -5.06
C LEU A 52 3.02 3.44 -4.64
N ALA A 53 3.19 2.12 -4.56
CA ALA A 53 2.18 1.16 -4.12
C ALA A 53 1.62 1.52 -2.73
N THR A 54 2.51 1.80 -1.77
CA THR A 54 2.12 2.25 -0.42
C THR A 54 1.27 3.51 -0.46
N LYS A 55 1.66 4.51 -1.27
CA LYS A 55 0.87 5.76 -1.41
C LYS A 55 -0.50 5.50 -2.05
N ALA A 56 -0.56 4.65 -3.08
CA ALA A 56 -1.81 4.29 -3.73
C ALA A 56 -2.77 3.57 -2.77
N ALA A 57 -2.27 2.59 -2.03
CA ALA A 57 -3.06 1.85 -1.03
C ALA A 57 -3.56 2.78 0.10
N LEU A 58 -2.70 3.68 0.60
CA LEU A 58 -3.12 4.69 1.59
C LEU A 58 -4.19 5.63 1.06
N PHE A 59 -4.03 6.10 -0.18
CA PHE A 59 -5.01 6.95 -0.82
C PHE A 59 -6.36 6.25 -0.95
N TYR A 60 -6.35 4.99 -1.39
CA TYR A 60 -7.54 4.15 -1.49
C TYR A 60 -8.24 4.00 -0.13
N ILE A 61 -7.51 3.62 0.92
CA ILE A 61 -8.07 3.43 2.27
C ILE A 61 -8.72 4.73 2.78
N ARG A 62 -8.08 5.89 2.54
CA ARG A 62 -8.57 7.20 3.00
C ARG A 62 -9.86 7.63 2.31
N HIS A 63 -9.99 7.34 1.02
CA HIS A 63 -11.10 7.84 0.19
C HIS A 63 -12.21 6.81 -0.01
N ARG A 64 -12.06 5.59 0.52
CA ARG A 64 -13.10 4.58 0.41
C ARG A 64 -14.36 5.00 1.19
N LYS A 65 -15.49 5.00 0.49
CA LYS A 65 -16.80 5.39 1.04
C LYS A 65 -17.43 4.32 1.92
N GLN A 66 -17.25 3.04 1.59
CA GLN A 66 -17.70 1.93 2.43
C GLN A 66 -16.86 1.87 3.70
N THR A 67 -17.49 2.15 4.83
CA THR A 67 -16.93 1.95 6.17
C THR A 67 -17.45 0.63 6.73
N PHE A 68 -16.60 -0.12 7.44
CA PHE A 68 -17.12 -1.21 8.27
C PHE A 68 -17.99 -0.63 9.39
N PRO A 69 -19.10 -1.29 9.78
CA PRO A 69 -19.84 -0.90 10.97
C PRO A 69 -18.88 -0.89 12.17
N LYS A 70 -18.92 0.19 12.95
CA LYS A 70 -18.04 0.37 14.11
C LYS A 70 -18.38 -0.54 15.29
N ASN A 71 -19.51 -1.24 15.24
CA ASN A 71 -20.04 -2.09 16.29
C ASN A 71 -20.39 -3.47 15.69
N LEU A 72 -19.53 -4.45 15.94
CA LEU A 72 -19.85 -5.88 15.98
C LEU A 72 -19.49 -6.34 17.39
#